data_AF-A0AAV5Y977-F1
#
_entry.id   AF-A0AAV5Y977-F1
#
_cell.length_a   1.000
_cell.length_b   1.000
_cell.length_c   1.000
_cell.angle_alpha   90.00
_cell.angle_beta   90.00
_cell.angle_gamma   90.00
#
_symmetry.space_group_name_H-M   'P 1'
#
loop_
_entity.id
_entity.type
_entity.pdbx_description
1 polymer ?
#
loop_
_entity_poly.entity_id
_entity_poly.type
_entity_poly.pdbx_seq_one_letter_code
_entity_poly.pdbx_strand_id
1 'polypeptide(L)'
;MPRNFLWALTIALVGLAAAGPAAAADRGDRLERFRELAASRLGLSQILTTESPAEAYREIYALLDDEIVESLASGGPFASLAFLQDRLDTFADAWGGATLHMVRAGEVMVGAFVLDERSAGNSVRVYGRLPGEGATMLSALYREGRPTVYTLPGSRDAVIVTWEGMASGWGTRPLRVELLRRQGDQVHVAWSTAELFTDGLQARSWSVQGRDVRIRYQLRYPGWSPGCEAQTEQEDVYRLAIGAPVLRVSRTEHDAWHRDLHATVERLLAAVAARDESTLGALVPDRALRARLPATLKDEPACDGREGAAGEVRVAAEAEGQPWTLTFRRQGGRWRLTAAARVLQ
;
A
#
# COMPACT_ATOMS: atom_id res chain seq x y z
N MET A 1 -38.12 -34.84 -70.22
CA MET A 1 -37.68 -33.87 -71.24
C MET A 1 -37.19 -32.61 -70.52
N PRO A 2 -35.90 -32.28 -70.65
CA PRO A 2 -35.24 -31.17 -69.96
C PRO A 2 -35.17 -29.90 -70.83
N ARG A 3 -35.18 -28.72 -70.22
CA ARG A 3 -34.75 -27.42 -70.81
C ARG A 3 -33.98 -26.70 -69.70
N ASN A 4 -32.66 -26.81 -69.60
CA ASN A 4 -31.56 -26.21 -70.38
C ASN A 4 -31.51 -24.67 -70.42
N PHE A 5 -30.29 -24.19 -70.13
CA PHE A 5 -29.62 -22.88 -70.35
C PHE A 5 -29.61 -21.88 -69.18
N LEU A 6 -28.55 -21.80 -68.35
CA LEU A 6 -27.18 -21.27 -68.53
C LEU A 6 -27.09 -19.72 -68.50
N TRP A 7 -26.03 -19.25 -67.80
CA TRP A 7 -25.49 -17.88 -67.63
C TRP A 7 -26.04 -17.10 -66.42
N ALA A 8 -25.25 -16.48 -65.53
CA ALA A 8 -23.81 -16.19 -65.51
C ALA A 8 -23.31 -15.98 -64.07
N LEU A 9 -22.00 -16.16 -63.90
CA LEU A 9 -21.19 -15.96 -62.71
C LEU A 9 -20.57 -14.55 -62.75
N THR A 10 -20.79 -13.73 -61.71
CA THR A 10 -20.00 -12.51 -61.39
C THR A 10 -20.25 -12.14 -59.91
N ILE A 11 -19.34 -12.49 -58.99
CA ILE A 11 -18.34 -11.62 -58.34
C ILE A 11 -18.92 -10.35 -57.69
N ALA A 12 -18.89 -10.27 -56.35
CA ALA A 12 -18.08 -9.31 -55.61
C ALA A 12 -18.39 -9.31 -54.10
N LEU A 13 -17.31 -9.31 -53.31
CA LEU A 13 -17.22 -8.86 -51.91
C LEU A 13 -18.21 -7.74 -51.55
N VAL A 14 -18.98 -7.93 -50.48
CA VAL A 14 -19.13 -6.92 -49.41
C VAL A 14 -19.07 -7.65 -48.07
N GLY A 15 -17.84 -7.82 -47.59
CA GLY A 15 -17.58 -7.98 -46.17
C GLY A 15 -17.31 -6.62 -45.55
N LEU A 16 -17.56 -6.55 -44.24
CA LEU A 16 -17.20 -5.48 -43.30
C LEU A 16 -18.01 -4.18 -43.32
N ALA A 17 -18.12 -3.64 -42.10
CA ALA A 17 -18.58 -2.31 -41.71
C ALA A 17 -20.10 -2.11 -41.56
N ALA A 18 -20.65 -2.69 -40.47
CA ALA A 18 -21.80 -2.09 -39.79
C ALA A 18 -21.58 -2.03 -38.26
N ALA A 19 -20.35 -1.73 -37.83
CA ALA A 19 -20.13 -0.99 -36.59
C ALA A 19 -20.03 0.48 -37.03
N GLY A 20 -21.19 1.14 -37.11
CA GLY A 20 -21.37 2.41 -37.82
C GLY A 20 -20.74 3.64 -37.14
N PRO A 21 -20.71 4.79 -37.85
CA PRO A 21 -20.16 6.07 -37.39
C PRO A 21 -20.78 6.60 -36.09
N ALA A 22 -21.95 6.10 -35.68
CA ALA A 22 -22.58 6.47 -34.41
C ALA A 22 -21.78 6.02 -33.17
N ALA A 23 -21.18 4.82 -33.19
CA ALA A 23 -20.35 4.36 -32.08
C ALA A 23 -19.01 5.11 -32.02
N ALA A 24 -18.50 5.57 -33.18
CA ALA A 24 -17.31 6.43 -33.23
C ALA A 24 -17.62 7.88 -32.79
N ALA A 25 -18.82 8.39 -33.10
CA ALA A 25 -19.27 9.72 -32.69
C ALA A 25 -19.53 9.80 -31.17
N ASP A 26 -20.21 8.79 -30.60
CA ASP A 26 -20.46 8.69 -29.15
C ASP A 26 -19.14 8.55 -28.35
N ARG A 27 -18.16 7.82 -28.89
CA ARG A 27 -16.81 7.73 -28.30
C ARG A 27 -16.02 9.04 -28.36
N GLY A 28 -16.13 9.78 -29.47
CA GLY A 28 -15.51 11.10 -29.60
C GLY A 28 -16.07 12.08 -28.58
N ASP A 29 -17.39 12.04 -28.36
CA ASP A 29 -18.09 12.86 -27.39
C ASP A 29 -17.66 12.58 -25.93
N ARG A 30 -17.48 11.31 -25.54
CA ARG A 30 -17.04 10.96 -24.18
C ARG A 30 -15.64 11.47 -23.85
N LEU A 31 -14.68 11.33 -24.77
CA LEU A 31 -13.33 11.83 -24.54
C LEU A 31 -13.31 13.35 -24.47
N GLU A 32 -14.13 14.03 -25.27
CA GLU A 32 -14.23 15.49 -25.21
C GLU A 32 -14.87 15.96 -23.90
N ARG A 33 -15.98 15.34 -23.49
CA ARG A 33 -16.58 15.58 -22.17
C ARG A 33 -15.61 15.30 -21.03
N PHE A 34 -14.80 14.25 -21.14
CA PHE A 34 -13.75 13.97 -20.15
C PHE A 34 -12.71 15.10 -20.10
N ARG A 35 -12.26 15.62 -21.25
CA ARG A 35 -11.32 16.75 -21.30
C ARG A 35 -11.90 18.01 -20.67
N GLU A 36 -13.17 18.32 -20.94
CA GLU A 36 -13.88 19.45 -20.33
C GLU A 36 -13.91 19.31 -18.80
N LEU A 37 -14.28 18.13 -18.31
CA LEU A 37 -14.30 17.83 -16.88
C LEU A 37 -12.90 17.90 -16.26
N ALA A 38 -11.88 17.33 -16.92
CA ALA A 38 -10.49 17.38 -16.47
C ALA A 38 -10.00 18.83 -16.34
N ALA A 39 -10.20 19.65 -17.37
CA ALA A 39 -9.84 21.06 -17.36
C ALA A 39 -10.52 21.82 -16.20
N SER A 40 -11.82 21.57 -15.96
CA SER A 40 -12.55 22.20 -14.87
C SER A 40 -12.06 21.79 -13.48
N ARG A 41 -11.67 20.51 -13.31
CA ARG A 41 -11.30 19.94 -12.00
C ARG A 41 -9.85 20.15 -11.64
N LEU A 42 -8.93 20.14 -12.61
CA LEU A 42 -7.53 20.53 -12.41
C LEU A 42 -7.41 22.00 -12.01
N GLY A 43 -8.32 22.86 -12.49
CA GLY A 43 -8.42 24.25 -12.05
C GLY A 43 -8.95 24.43 -10.61
N LEU A 44 -9.67 23.43 -10.07
CA LEU A 44 -10.34 23.49 -8.77
C LEU A 44 -9.66 22.67 -7.66
N SER A 45 -8.80 21.72 -8.00
CA SER A 45 -8.08 20.85 -7.05
C SER A 45 -7.11 21.62 -6.13
N GLN A 46 -6.79 22.87 -6.45
CA GLN A 46 -6.03 23.78 -5.58
C GLN A 46 -6.88 24.45 -4.49
N ILE A 47 -8.21 24.38 -4.58
CA ILE A 47 -9.14 25.22 -3.80
C ILE A 47 -10.10 24.39 -2.92
N LEU A 48 -10.38 23.14 -3.30
CA LEU A 48 -11.42 22.33 -2.65
C LEU A 48 -10.85 21.24 -1.74
N THR A 49 -10.93 21.44 -0.43
CA THR A 49 -11.08 20.35 0.55
C THR A 49 -12.53 19.84 0.48
N THR A 50 -12.81 18.96 -0.48
CA THR A 50 -14.11 18.28 -0.55
C THR A 50 -14.18 17.14 0.47
N GLU A 51 -15.33 16.97 1.13
CA GLU A 51 -15.54 15.95 2.18
C GLU A 51 -15.52 14.50 1.65
N SER A 52 -15.63 14.29 0.33
CA SER A 52 -15.47 12.97 -0.31
C SER A 52 -14.87 13.05 -1.73
N PRO A 53 -13.59 12.68 -1.92
CA PRO A 53 -12.96 12.61 -3.24
C PRO A 53 -13.66 11.67 -4.23
N ALA A 54 -14.32 10.61 -3.76
CA ALA A 54 -15.04 9.67 -4.61
C ALA A 54 -16.26 10.33 -5.30
N GLU A 55 -16.95 11.24 -4.61
CA GLU A 55 -18.05 12.01 -5.19
C GLU A 55 -17.54 13.08 -6.15
N ALA A 56 -16.40 13.69 -5.84
CA ALA A 56 -15.76 14.71 -6.66
C ALA A 56 -15.38 14.20 -8.06
N TYR A 57 -14.99 12.92 -8.18
CA TYR A 57 -14.58 12.29 -9.45
C TYR A 57 -15.61 11.31 -10.03
N ARG A 58 -16.82 11.22 -9.45
CA ARG A 58 -17.83 10.24 -9.85
C ARG A 58 -18.17 10.27 -11.34
N GLU A 59 -18.33 11.46 -11.91
CA GLU A 59 -18.68 11.61 -13.34
C GLU A 59 -17.54 11.21 -14.27
N ILE A 60 -16.30 11.59 -13.92
CA ILE A 60 -15.08 11.18 -14.65
C ILE A 60 -14.98 9.65 -14.67
N TYR A 61 -15.23 9.03 -13.52
CA TYR A 61 -15.20 7.59 -13.39
C TYR A 61 -16.30 6.86 -14.15
N ALA A 62 -17.51 7.42 -14.20
CA ALA A 62 -18.59 6.86 -15.01
C ALA A 62 -18.23 6.84 -16.50
N LEU A 63 -17.61 7.90 -17.02
CA LEU A 63 -17.15 7.94 -18.42
C LEU A 63 -16.10 6.87 -18.72
N LEU A 64 -15.16 6.65 -17.80
CA LEU A 64 -14.15 5.58 -17.93
C LEU A 64 -14.80 4.19 -17.89
N ASP A 65 -15.77 3.98 -16.99
CA ASP A 65 -16.49 2.71 -16.89
C ASP A 65 -17.28 2.39 -18.15
N ASP A 66 -18.02 3.37 -18.69
CA ASP A 66 -18.83 3.20 -19.89
C ASP A 66 -17.96 2.83 -21.10
N GLU A 67 -16.80 3.49 -21.26
CA GLU A 67 -15.84 3.16 -22.31
C GLU A 67 -15.34 1.71 -22.22
N ILE A 68 -14.98 1.26 -21.01
CA ILE A 68 -14.48 -0.09 -20.77
C ILE A 68 -15.58 -1.11 -21.00
N VAL A 69 -16.77 -0.89 -20.44
CA VAL A 69 -17.92 -1.80 -20.55
C VAL A 69 -18.37 -1.93 -22.00
N GLU A 70 -18.47 -0.84 -22.76
CA GLU A 70 -18.82 -0.90 -24.19
C GLU A 70 -17.78 -1.65 -25.01
N SER A 71 -16.49 -1.38 -24.76
CA SER A 71 -15.39 -2.06 -25.43
C SER A 71 -15.38 -3.58 -25.14
N LEU A 72 -15.64 -3.96 -23.89
CA LEU A 72 -15.77 -5.36 -23.48
C LEU A 72 -17.02 -6.03 -24.06
N ALA A 73 -18.13 -5.31 -24.18
CA ALA A 73 -19.37 -5.79 -24.78
C ALA A 73 -19.19 -6.05 -26.29
N SER A 74 -18.44 -5.18 -26.98
CA SER A 74 -18.11 -5.30 -28.41
C SER A 74 -17.30 -6.56 -28.74
N GLY A 75 -16.51 -7.07 -27.78
CA GLY A 75 -15.76 -8.31 -27.93
C GLY A 75 -14.57 -8.23 -28.90
N GLY A 76 -13.95 -9.38 -29.14
CA GLY A 76 -12.84 -9.51 -30.10
C GLY A 76 -11.64 -8.60 -29.77
N PRO A 77 -11.03 -7.93 -30.78
CA PRO A 77 -9.86 -7.08 -30.55
C PRO A 77 -10.14 -5.87 -29.65
N PHE A 78 -11.38 -5.37 -29.62
CA PHE A 78 -11.80 -4.23 -28.78
C PHE A 78 -11.93 -4.60 -27.30
N ALA A 79 -12.11 -5.88 -26.98
CA ALA A 79 -12.09 -6.38 -25.61
C ALA A 79 -10.69 -6.88 -25.17
N SER A 80 -9.67 -6.69 -26.02
CA SER A 80 -8.31 -7.08 -25.70
C SER A 80 -7.69 -6.15 -24.66
N LEU A 81 -6.76 -6.69 -23.86
CA LEU A 81 -6.08 -5.89 -22.84
C LEU A 81 -5.29 -4.72 -23.46
N ALA A 82 -4.61 -4.98 -24.58
CA ALA A 82 -3.81 -3.96 -25.27
C ALA A 82 -4.67 -2.82 -25.79
N PHE A 83 -5.83 -3.12 -26.39
CA PHE A 83 -6.75 -2.08 -26.86
C PHE A 83 -7.29 -1.24 -25.71
N LEU A 84 -7.76 -1.87 -24.63
CA LEU A 84 -8.28 -1.13 -23.48
C LEU A 84 -7.21 -0.26 -22.82
N GLN A 85 -5.98 -0.75 -22.71
CA GLN A 85 -4.87 0.04 -22.17
C GLN A 85 -4.56 1.26 -23.05
N ASP A 86 -4.47 1.09 -24.38
CA ASP A 86 -4.25 2.21 -25.32
C ASP A 86 -5.33 3.30 -25.22
N ARG A 87 -6.59 2.88 -25.04
CA ARG A 87 -7.69 3.81 -24.78
C ARG A 87 -7.52 4.54 -23.46
N LEU A 88 -7.20 3.83 -22.39
CA LEU A 88 -6.98 4.44 -21.07
C LEU A 88 -5.77 5.37 -21.06
N ASP A 89 -4.73 5.08 -21.81
CA ASP A 89 -3.57 5.97 -21.96
C ASP A 89 -4.00 7.31 -22.60
N THR A 90 -4.91 7.28 -23.58
CA THR A 90 -5.50 8.51 -24.16
C THR A 90 -6.28 9.35 -23.13
N PHE A 91 -7.03 8.70 -22.24
CA PHE A 91 -7.73 9.38 -21.14
C PHE A 91 -6.74 9.92 -20.08
N ALA A 92 -5.69 9.17 -19.78
CA ALA A 92 -4.65 9.59 -18.85
C ALA A 92 -3.88 10.82 -19.36
N ASP A 93 -3.58 10.86 -20.66
CA ASP A 93 -2.98 12.01 -21.35
C ASP A 93 -3.89 13.24 -21.28
N ALA A 94 -5.20 13.05 -21.53
CA ALA A 94 -6.19 14.13 -21.41
C ALA A 94 -6.30 14.70 -19.99
N TRP A 95 -6.05 13.88 -18.96
CA TRP A 95 -6.02 14.32 -17.56
C TRP A 95 -4.73 15.05 -17.19
N GLY A 96 -3.60 14.77 -17.86
CA GLY A 96 -2.33 15.45 -17.58
C GLY A 96 -1.68 15.04 -16.26
N GLY A 97 -1.69 13.74 -15.94
CA GLY A 97 -1.01 13.19 -14.75
C GLY A 97 -1.65 11.95 -14.13
N ALA A 98 -2.73 11.42 -14.73
CA ALA A 98 -3.35 10.20 -14.23
C ALA A 98 -2.49 8.97 -14.57
N THR A 99 -2.62 7.93 -13.75
CA THR A 99 -2.15 6.59 -14.09
C THR A 99 -3.34 5.66 -14.12
N LEU A 100 -3.69 5.16 -15.31
CA LEU A 100 -4.77 4.21 -15.50
C LEU A 100 -4.17 2.91 -16.03
N HIS A 101 -4.18 1.85 -15.23
CA HIS A 101 -3.58 0.58 -15.63
C HIS A 101 -4.59 -0.55 -15.58
N MET A 102 -4.57 -1.43 -16.59
CA MET A 102 -5.40 -2.62 -16.62
C MET A 102 -4.58 -3.90 -16.57
N VAL A 103 -5.14 -4.90 -15.89
CA VAL A 103 -4.64 -6.26 -15.87
C VAL A 103 -5.77 -7.25 -16.13
N ARG A 104 -5.44 -8.37 -16.78
CA ARG A 104 -6.37 -9.49 -16.95
C ARG A 104 -6.08 -10.55 -15.89
N ALA A 105 -7.09 -10.92 -15.11
CA ALA A 105 -7.03 -12.01 -14.15
C ALA A 105 -8.11 -13.04 -14.49
N GLY A 106 -7.72 -14.11 -15.18
CA GLY A 106 -8.69 -15.08 -15.71
C GLY A 106 -9.71 -14.42 -16.64
N GLU A 107 -10.98 -14.50 -16.26
CA GLU A 107 -12.12 -13.99 -17.03
C GLU A 107 -12.49 -12.54 -16.67
N VAL A 108 -11.84 -11.95 -15.66
CA VAL A 108 -12.10 -10.57 -15.26
C VAL A 108 -10.98 -9.63 -15.71
N MET A 109 -11.37 -8.39 -15.95
CA MET A 109 -10.48 -7.27 -16.16
C MET A 109 -10.44 -6.42 -14.89
N VAL A 110 -9.25 -6.04 -14.44
CA VAL A 110 -9.08 -5.23 -13.24
C VAL A 110 -8.32 -3.96 -13.59
N GLY A 111 -8.94 -2.81 -13.32
CA GLY A 111 -8.34 -1.49 -13.50
C GLY A 111 -7.82 -0.94 -12.17
N ALA A 112 -6.61 -0.36 -12.17
CA ALA A 112 -6.01 0.40 -11.07
C ALA A 112 -5.89 1.86 -11.52
N PHE A 113 -6.76 2.72 -10.98
CA PHE A 113 -6.94 4.09 -11.47
C PHE A 113 -6.48 5.10 -10.43
N VAL A 114 -5.57 5.96 -10.85
CA VAL A 114 -4.98 7.06 -10.08
C VAL A 114 -5.23 8.34 -10.84
N LEU A 115 -6.09 9.22 -10.33
CA LEU A 115 -6.32 10.55 -10.92
C LEU A 115 -5.49 11.62 -10.21
N ASP A 116 -5.27 11.47 -8.91
CA ASP A 116 -4.43 12.37 -8.12
C ASP A 116 -3.69 11.54 -7.07
N GLU A 117 -2.36 11.68 -7.05
CA GLU A 117 -1.46 10.99 -6.10
C GLU A 117 -1.79 11.31 -4.64
N ARG A 118 -2.45 12.45 -4.38
CA ARG A 118 -2.80 12.92 -3.03
C ARG A 118 -4.24 12.63 -2.63
N SER A 119 -5.07 12.09 -3.52
CA SER A 119 -6.49 11.93 -3.26
C SER A 119 -6.84 10.55 -2.69
N ALA A 120 -7.84 10.50 -1.81
CA ALA A 120 -8.57 9.27 -1.47
C ALA A 120 -9.51 8.82 -2.62
N GLY A 121 -9.40 9.44 -3.79
CA GLY A 121 -10.21 9.16 -4.98
C GLY A 121 -9.66 8.03 -5.83
N ASN A 122 -8.46 7.49 -5.54
CA ASN A 122 -7.89 6.37 -6.28
C ASN A 122 -8.75 5.11 -6.12
N SER A 123 -8.83 4.31 -7.19
CA SER A 123 -9.75 3.18 -7.22
C SER A 123 -9.20 1.93 -7.88
N VAL A 124 -9.71 0.78 -7.46
CA VAL A 124 -9.59 -0.49 -8.17
C VAL A 124 -10.96 -0.93 -8.61
N ARG A 125 -11.09 -1.24 -9.89
CA ARG A 125 -12.36 -1.58 -10.53
C ARG A 125 -12.26 -2.93 -11.17
N VAL A 126 -13.28 -3.75 -10.96
CA VAL A 126 -13.33 -5.11 -11.50
C VAL A 126 -14.47 -5.19 -12.49
N TYR A 127 -14.15 -5.52 -13.72
CA TYR A 127 -15.09 -5.71 -14.82
C TYR A 127 -15.14 -7.18 -15.20
N GLY A 128 -16.32 -7.65 -15.54
CA GLY A 128 -16.55 -9.03 -15.95
C GLY A 128 -17.79 -9.15 -16.80
N ARG A 129 -18.25 -10.38 -16.97
CA ARG A 129 -19.48 -10.69 -17.69
C ARG A 129 -20.46 -11.39 -16.76
N LEU A 130 -21.69 -10.89 -16.72
CA LEU A 130 -22.81 -11.50 -16.04
C LEU A 130 -23.70 -12.26 -17.04
N PRO A 131 -24.24 -13.44 -16.66
CA PRO A 131 -25.19 -14.15 -17.51
C PRO A 131 -26.41 -13.27 -17.83
N GLY A 132 -26.74 -13.10 -19.10
CA GLY A 132 -27.92 -12.32 -19.55
C GLY A 132 -27.74 -10.80 -19.62
N GLU A 133 -26.75 -10.22 -18.93
CA GLU A 133 -26.51 -8.76 -18.91
C GLU A 133 -25.31 -8.32 -19.75
N GLY A 134 -24.40 -9.24 -20.09
CA GLY A 134 -23.20 -8.93 -20.87
C GLY A 134 -22.07 -8.38 -20.02
N ALA A 135 -21.18 -7.58 -20.63
CA ALA A 135 -20.06 -6.98 -19.91
C ALA A 135 -20.56 -5.91 -18.93
N THR A 136 -20.02 -5.85 -17.73
CA THR A 136 -20.41 -4.88 -16.70
C THR A 136 -19.29 -4.68 -15.66
N MET A 137 -19.40 -3.62 -14.87
CA MET A 137 -18.57 -3.42 -13.67
C MET A 137 -19.16 -4.23 -12.52
N LEU A 138 -18.36 -5.16 -11.98
CA LEU A 138 -18.73 -6.01 -10.85
C LEU A 138 -18.50 -5.32 -9.50
N SER A 139 -17.45 -4.50 -9.40
CA SER A 139 -17.11 -3.82 -8.14
C SER A 139 -16.17 -2.64 -8.39
N ALA A 140 -16.28 -1.61 -7.54
CA ALA A 140 -15.32 -0.53 -7.42
C ALA A 140 -14.90 -0.36 -5.95
N LEU A 141 -13.60 -0.38 -5.70
CA LEU A 141 -13.01 -0.16 -4.38
C LEU A 141 -12.27 1.16 -4.38
N TYR A 142 -12.51 1.99 -3.37
CA TYR A 142 -11.80 3.24 -3.16
C TYR A 142 -10.99 3.15 -1.88
N ARG A 143 -9.72 3.53 -1.94
CA ARG A 143 -8.82 3.58 -0.79
C ARG A 143 -7.84 4.72 -0.96
N GLU A 144 -7.26 5.15 0.15
CA GLU A 144 -6.10 6.03 0.13
C GLU A 144 -4.86 5.30 -0.41
N GLY A 145 -4.03 6.03 -1.13
CA GLY A 145 -2.79 5.53 -1.74
C GLY A 145 -2.95 5.09 -3.19
N ARG A 146 -1.82 4.79 -3.83
CA ARG A 146 -1.71 4.37 -5.22
C ARG A 146 -1.95 2.85 -5.31
N PRO A 147 -3.02 2.38 -6.00
CA PRO A 147 -3.22 0.97 -6.23
C PRO A 147 -2.21 0.38 -7.22
N THR A 148 -1.71 -0.81 -6.92
CA THR A 148 -1.08 -1.72 -7.87
C THR A 148 -1.75 -3.08 -7.77
N VAL A 149 -2.09 -3.68 -8.91
CA VAL A 149 -2.81 -4.96 -8.98
C VAL A 149 -1.86 -6.05 -9.45
N TYR A 150 -1.84 -7.17 -8.73
CA TYR A 150 -1.08 -8.37 -9.07
C TYR A 150 -2.01 -9.54 -9.30
N THR A 151 -1.76 -10.31 -10.36
CA THR A 151 -2.48 -11.57 -10.61
C THR A 151 -2.00 -12.63 -9.63
N LEU A 152 -2.92 -13.41 -9.08
CA LEU A 152 -2.56 -14.55 -8.22
C LEU A 152 -2.34 -15.79 -9.10
N PRO A 153 -1.11 -16.35 -9.16
CA PRO A 153 -0.84 -17.50 -10.02
C PRO A 153 -1.73 -18.70 -9.70
N GLY A 154 -2.30 -19.29 -10.74
CA GLY A 154 -3.22 -20.43 -10.63
C GLY A 154 -4.65 -20.06 -10.22
N SER A 155 -4.94 -18.78 -9.97
CA SER A 155 -6.30 -18.28 -9.73
C SER A 155 -6.85 -17.59 -10.98
N ARG A 156 -8.15 -17.79 -11.25
CA ARG A 156 -8.90 -17.01 -12.26
C ARG A 156 -9.80 -15.95 -11.65
N ASP A 157 -10.00 -16.02 -10.33
CA ASP A 157 -11.03 -15.27 -9.61
C ASP A 157 -10.43 -14.50 -8.42
N ALA A 158 -9.10 -14.34 -8.38
CA ALA A 158 -8.46 -13.62 -7.28
C ALA A 158 -7.28 -12.77 -7.75
N VAL A 159 -7.17 -11.59 -7.17
CA VAL A 159 -6.08 -10.65 -7.39
C VAL A 159 -5.62 -10.04 -6.07
N ILE A 160 -4.37 -9.61 -6.03
CA ILE A 160 -3.79 -8.91 -4.90
C ILE A 160 -3.76 -7.44 -5.26
N VAL A 161 -4.18 -6.59 -4.35
CA VAL A 161 -4.12 -5.14 -4.51
C VAL A 161 -3.26 -4.58 -3.41
N THR A 162 -2.27 -3.76 -3.78
CA THR A 162 -1.50 -2.96 -2.83
C THR A 162 -1.86 -1.50 -3.01
N TRP A 163 -2.11 -0.80 -1.91
CA TRP A 163 -2.38 0.63 -1.88
C TRP A 163 -1.23 1.31 -1.15
N GLU A 164 -0.38 2.01 -1.90
CA GLU A 164 0.80 2.68 -1.37
C GLU A 164 0.54 4.17 -1.12
N GLY A 165 0.64 4.58 0.14
CA GLY A 165 0.55 6.00 0.52
C GLY A 165 1.83 6.78 0.20
N MET A 166 1.77 8.10 0.44
CA MET A 166 2.92 8.97 0.31
C MET A 166 4.05 8.59 1.28
N ALA A 167 5.29 8.80 0.86
CA ALA A 167 6.44 8.55 1.73
C ALA A 167 6.44 9.50 2.94
N SER A 168 6.74 8.95 4.11
CA SER A 168 6.74 9.66 5.40
C SER A 168 7.92 10.63 5.58
N GLY A 169 8.88 10.64 4.66
CA GLY A 169 10.18 11.31 4.82
C GLY A 169 11.20 10.48 5.62
N TRP A 170 10.77 9.43 6.31
CA TRP A 170 11.61 8.59 7.20
C TRP A 170 11.93 7.20 6.62
N GLY A 171 11.84 7.06 5.30
CA GLY A 171 12.05 5.79 4.61
C GLY A 171 10.92 4.77 4.78
N THR A 172 9.74 5.19 5.24
CA THR A 172 8.53 4.36 5.31
C THR A 172 7.38 4.95 4.50
N ARG A 173 6.39 4.12 4.18
CA ARG A 173 5.16 4.50 3.49
C ARG A 173 3.97 3.79 4.13
N PRO A 174 2.79 4.44 4.24
CA PRO A 174 1.56 3.73 4.51
C PRO A 174 1.34 2.66 3.44
N LEU A 175 0.99 1.44 3.86
CA LEU A 175 0.71 0.34 2.95
C LEU A 175 -0.56 -0.38 3.38
N ARG A 176 -1.46 -0.62 2.43
CA ARG A 176 -2.55 -1.59 2.59
C ARG A 176 -2.42 -2.67 1.53
N VAL A 177 -2.56 -3.93 1.92
CA VAL A 177 -2.63 -5.05 0.98
C VAL A 177 -3.96 -5.76 1.17
N GLU A 178 -4.67 -5.98 0.06
CA GLU A 178 -5.97 -6.64 0.02
C GLU A 178 -5.92 -7.81 -0.97
N LEU A 179 -6.51 -8.94 -0.60
CA LEU A 179 -6.81 -10.04 -1.51
C LEU A 179 -8.26 -9.92 -1.95
N LEU A 180 -8.51 -9.60 -3.21
CA LEU A 180 -9.84 -9.59 -3.78
C LEU A 180 -10.17 -10.96 -4.32
N ARG A 181 -11.40 -11.43 -4.06
CA ARG A 181 -11.93 -12.68 -4.63
C ARG A 181 -13.28 -12.43 -5.27
N ARG A 182 -13.46 -13.00 -6.46
CA ARG A 182 -14.75 -13.15 -7.10
C ARG A 182 -15.40 -14.45 -6.64
N GLN A 183 -16.67 -14.36 -6.26
CA GLN A 183 -17.52 -15.51 -5.95
C GLN A 183 -18.85 -15.31 -6.68
N GLY A 184 -19.05 -16.08 -7.76
CA GLY A 184 -20.15 -15.86 -8.68
C GLY A 184 -20.08 -14.45 -9.27
N ASP A 185 -21.10 -13.65 -9.01
CA ASP A 185 -21.25 -12.31 -9.57
C ASP A 185 -20.74 -11.20 -8.64
N GLN A 186 -20.24 -11.57 -7.46
CA GLN A 186 -19.78 -10.65 -6.43
C GLN A 186 -18.27 -10.66 -6.31
N VAL A 187 -17.67 -9.49 -6.08
CA VAL A 187 -16.26 -9.34 -5.71
C VAL A 187 -16.20 -8.82 -4.28
N HIS A 188 -15.42 -9.48 -3.43
CA HIS A 188 -15.23 -9.08 -2.03
C HIS A 188 -13.76 -9.07 -1.64
N VAL A 189 -13.44 -8.32 -0.59
CA VAL A 189 -12.14 -8.36 0.07
C VAL A 189 -12.10 -9.60 0.96
N ALA A 190 -11.34 -10.62 0.56
CA ALA A 190 -11.23 -11.89 1.28
C ALA A 190 -10.17 -11.87 2.38
N TRP A 191 -9.26 -10.89 2.34
CA TRP A 191 -8.24 -10.63 3.37
C TRP A 191 -7.70 -9.22 3.20
N SER A 192 -7.39 -8.53 4.31
CA SER A 192 -6.80 -7.19 4.31
C SER A 192 -5.77 -7.03 5.42
N THR A 193 -4.65 -6.37 5.14
CA THR A 193 -3.71 -5.96 6.20
C THR A 193 -4.32 -4.92 7.14
N ALA A 194 -5.36 -4.20 6.74
CA ALA A 194 -6.04 -3.24 7.61
C ALA A 194 -6.70 -3.91 8.84
N GLU A 195 -7.10 -5.17 8.72
CA GLU A 195 -7.64 -5.96 9.84
C GLU A 195 -6.54 -6.43 10.79
N LEU A 196 -5.30 -6.52 10.32
CA LEU A 196 -4.13 -6.94 11.09
C LEU A 196 -3.41 -5.76 11.77
N PHE A 197 -3.45 -4.59 11.14
CA PHE A 197 -2.75 -3.37 11.57
C PHE A 197 -3.77 -2.23 11.72
N THR A 198 -4.52 -2.25 12.83
CA THR A 198 -5.62 -1.31 13.09
C THR A 198 -5.17 0.15 13.17
N ASP A 199 -3.93 0.38 13.61
CA ASP A 199 -3.34 1.72 13.71
C ASP A 199 -2.66 2.17 12.40
N GLY A 200 -2.83 1.39 11.33
CA GLY A 200 -2.16 1.57 10.05
C GLY A 200 -0.81 0.86 9.99
N LEU A 201 -0.46 0.42 8.77
CA LEU A 201 0.80 -0.27 8.48
C LEU A 201 1.77 0.70 7.80
N GLN A 202 2.92 0.94 8.43
CA GLN A 202 4.02 1.75 7.89
C GLN A 202 5.13 0.83 7.38
N ALA A 203 5.09 0.50 6.10
CA ALA A 203 6.05 -0.40 5.46
C ALA A 203 7.34 0.36 5.10
N ARG A 204 8.49 -0.25 5.39
CA ARG A 204 9.80 0.18 4.87
C ARG A 204 10.06 -0.43 3.49
N SER A 205 9.68 -1.69 3.31
CA SER A 205 9.69 -2.35 2.02
C SER A 205 8.63 -3.44 1.95
N TRP A 206 8.19 -3.76 0.75
CA TRP A 206 7.27 -4.85 0.50
C TRP A 206 7.49 -5.42 -0.89
N SER A 207 7.02 -6.64 -1.11
CA SER A 207 7.03 -7.26 -2.44
C SER A 207 5.93 -8.29 -2.56
N VAL A 208 5.39 -8.43 -3.76
CA VAL A 208 4.47 -9.52 -4.14
C VAL A 208 5.21 -10.40 -5.14
N GLN A 209 5.47 -11.65 -4.75
CA GLN A 209 6.14 -12.63 -5.60
C GLN A 209 5.27 -13.88 -5.70
N GLY A 210 4.60 -14.02 -6.84
CA GLY A 210 3.66 -15.10 -7.08
C GLY A 210 2.53 -15.12 -6.05
N ARG A 211 2.63 -16.03 -5.08
CA ARG A 211 1.61 -16.22 -4.02
C ARG A 211 2.08 -15.73 -2.64
N ASP A 212 3.28 -15.19 -2.55
CA ASP A 212 3.85 -14.73 -1.29
C ASP A 212 3.91 -13.19 -1.29
N VAL A 213 3.42 -12.59 -0.19
CA VAL A 213 3.53 -11.16 0.10
C VAL A 213 4.49 -10.99 1.26
N ARG A 214 5.65 -10.37 1.00
CA ARG A 214 6.62 -10.02 2.04
C ARG A 214 6.45 -8.55 2.39
N ILE A 215 6.38 -8.25 3.68
CA ILE A 215 6.24 -6.89 4.18
C ILE A 215 7.21 -6.70 5.34
N ARG A 216 8.14 -5.74 5.21
CA ARG A 216 9.01 -5.27 6.28
C ARG A 216 8.54 -3.90 6.75
N TYR A 217 8.25 -3.76 8.03
CA TYR A 217 7.59 -2.58 8.59
C TYR A 217 8.15 -2.20 9.96
N GLN A 218 7.98 -0.92 10.31
CA GLN A 218 8.42 -0.40 11.61
C GLN A 218 7.44 -0.79 12.71
N LEU A 219 7.97 -1.18 13.87
CA LEU A 219 7.19 -1.38 15.08
C LEU A 219 7.15 -0.09 15.90
N ARG A 220 6.03 0.17 16.58
CA ARG A 220 5.94 1.20 17.61
C ARG A 220 6.09 0.55 18.98
N TYR A 221 7.08 1.00 19.76
CA TYR A 221 7.40 0.51 21.10
C TYR A 221 8.08 1.64 21.90
N PRO A 222 8.19 1.54 23.24
CA PRO A 222 8.90 2.55 24.04
C PRO A 222 10.32 2.82 23.52
N GLY A 223 10.72 4.08 23.39
CA GLY A 223 12.02 4.48 22.83
C GLY A 223 12.14 4.44 21.31
N TRP A 224 11.06 4.11 20.60
CA TRP A 224 11.00 4.32 19.15
C TRP A 224 10.95 5.82 18.83
N SER A 225 11.82 6.25 17.92
CA SER A 225 11.88 7.64 17.43
C SER A 225 11.80 7.65 15.89
N PRO A 226 10.86 8.41 15.28
CA PRO A 226 10.75 8.51 13.83
C PRO A 226 12.06 9.00 13.19
N GLY A 227 12.44 8.42 12.05
CA GLY A 227 13.62 8.86 11.29
C GLY A 227 14.97 8.34 11.79
N CYS A 228 15.01 7.69 12.95
CA CYS A 228 16.25 7.10 13.46
C CYS A 228 16.58 5.77 12.78
N GLU A 229 17.87 5.54 12.56
CA GLU A 229 18.41 4.29 12.01
C GLU A 229 18.40 3.15 13.05
N ALA A 230 18.49 1.91 12.57
CA ALA A 230 18.60 0.69 13.39
C ALA A 230 17.49 0.51 14.45
N GLN A 231 16.31 1.11 14.22
CA GLN A 231 15.09 0.86 14.96
C GLN A 231 14.61 -0.58 14.71
N THR A 232 13.95 -1.18 15.70
CA THR A 232 13.40 -2.54 15.56
C THR A 232 12.30 -2.57 14.50
N GLU A 233 12.43 -3.51 13.57
CA GLU A 233 11.49 -3.73 12.47
C GLU A 233 11.05 -5.18 12.46
N GLN A 234 9.89 -5.43 11.85
CA GLN A 234 9.38 -6.77 11.66
C GLN A 234 9.16 -7.04 10.18
N GLU A 235 9.58 -8.21 9.73
CA GLU A 235 9.29 -8.75 8.41
C GLU A 235 8.35 -9.94 8.55
N ASP A 236 7.15 -9.81 7.97
CA ASP A 236 6.18 -10.90 7.87
C ASP A 236 6.09 -11.35 6.40
N VAL A 237 5.98 -12.67 6.20
CA VAL A 237 5.67 -13.26 4.89
C VAL A 237 4.32 -13.95 4.97
N TYR A 238 3.39 -13.48 4.12
CA TYR A 238 2.04 -14.01 3.99
C TYR A 238 1.94 -14.85 2.72
N ARG A 239 1.51 -16.11 2.87
CA ARG A 239 1.21 -16.99 1.74
C ARG A 239 -0.26 -16.99 1.44
N LEU A 240 -0.57 -16.65 0.20
CA LEU A 240 -1.92 -16.55 -0.33
C LEU A 240 -2.36 -17.90 -0.90
N ALA A 241 -3.46 -18.42 -0.35
CA ALA A 241 -4.07 -19.65 -0.80
C ALA A 241 -5.18 -19.41 -1.84
N ILE A 242 -5.31 -20.30 -2.82
CA ILE A 242 -6.51 -20.37 -3.67
C ILE A 242 -7.57 -21.11 -2.86
N GLY A 243 -8.70 -20.46 -2.58
CA GLY A 243 -9.82 -21.09 -1.85
C GLY A 243 -9.58 -21.40 -0.36
N ALA A 244 -8.43 -21.02 0.22
CA ALA A 244 -8.16 -21.19 1.65
C ALA A 244 -7.76 -19.84 2.29
N PRO A 245 -7.70 -19.74 3.64
CA PRO A 245 -7.28 -18.51 4.31
C PRO A 245 -5.83 -18.11 3.97
N VAL A 246 -5.53 -16.83 4.12
CA VAL A 246 -4.16 -16.31 4.05
C VAL A 246 -3.41 -16.72 5.32
N LEU A 247 -2.18 -17.23 5.18
CA LEU A 247 -1.36 -17.70 6.30
C LEU A 247 -0.08 -16.89 6.42
N ARG A 248 0.27 -16.45 7.63
CA ARG A 248 1.62 -15.94 7.90
C ARG A 248 2.58 -17.12 8.05
N VAL A 249 3.45 -17.31 7.06
CA VAL A 249 4.37 -18.46 6.99
C VAL A 249 5.75 -18.17 7.57
N SER A 250 6.12 -16.89 7.71
CA SER A 250 7.36 -16.46 8.35
C SER A 250 7.16 -15.15 9.09
N ARG A 251 7.92 -14.98 10.17
CA ARG A 251 8.07 -13.74 10.93
C ARG A 251 9.52 -13.61 11.39
N THR A 252 10.16 -12.52 11.04
CA THR A 252 11.55 -12.22 11.39
C THR A 252 11.61 -10.82 12.00
N GLU A 253 12.34 -10.67 13.10
CA GLU A 253 12.61 -9.36 13.69
C GLU A 253 14.00 -8.88 13.27
N HIS A 254 14.09 -7.63 12.84
CA HIS A 254 15.34 -6.93 12.55
C HIS A 254 15.63 -5.95 13.68
N ASP A 255 16.90 -5.85 14.08
CA ASP A 255 17.33 -4.95 15.15
C ASP A 255 16.52 -5.10 16.46
N ALA A 256 16.11 -6.33 16.79
CA ALA A 256 15.36 -6.65 18.02
C ALA A 256 16.08 -6.18 19.30
N TRP A 257 17.41 -6.03 19.22
CA TRP A 257 18.23 -5.50 20.30
C TRP A 257 17.79 -4.11 20.78
N HIS A 258 17.24 -3.28 19.89
CA HIS A 258 16.84 -1.90 20.20
C HIS A 258 15.57 -1.88 21.06
N ARG A 259 14.53 -2.64 20.68
CA ARG A 259 13.37 -2.86 21.56
C ARG A 259 13.77 -3.47 22.90
N ASP A 260 14.68 -4.45 22.91
CA ASP A 260 15.17 -5.05 24.17
C ASP A 260 15.94 -4.03 25.04
N LEU A 261 16.68 -3.12 24.41
CA LEU A 261 17.41 -2.04 25.08
C LEU A 261 16.41 -1.09 25.74
N HIS A 262 15.43 -0.59 25.00
CA HIS A 262 14.47 0.37 25.53
C HIS A 262 13.52 -0.22 26.57
N ALA A 263 13.17 -1.51 26.47
CA ALA A 263 12.53 -2.23 27.57
C ALA A 263 13.44 -2.33 28.83
N THR A 264 14.75 -2.20 28.67
CA THR A 264 15.71 -2.13 29.80
C THR A 264 15.87 -0.70 30.31
N VAL A 265 15.88 0.31 29.43
CA VAL A 265 15.87 1.74 29.79
C VAL A 265 14.62 2.06 30.61
N GLU A 266 13.44 1.68 30.13
CA GLU A 266 12.17 1.89 30.84
C GLU A 266 12.20 1.27 32.25
N ARG A 267 12.67 0.02 32.36
CA ARG A 267 12.85 -0.64 33.66
C ARG A 267 13.86 0.06 34.57
N LEU A 268 14.96 0.59 34.02
CA LEU A 268 15.94 1.36 34.76
C LEU A 268 15.29 2.64 35.32
N LEU A 269 14.63 3.42 34.47
CA LEU A 269 13.99 4.68 34.85
C LEU A 269 12.91 4.45 35.92
N ALA A 270 12.10 3.41 35.76
CA ALA A 270 11.11 3.01 36.76
C ALA A 270 11.76 2.62 38.09
N ALA A 271 12.87 1.86 38.07
CA ALA A 271 13.59 1.46 39.27
C ALA A 271 14.27 2.65 39.98
N VAL A 272 14.79 3.62 39.23
CA VAL A 272 15.33 4.88 39.78
C VAL A 272 14.22 5.67 40.48
N ALA A 273 13.08 5.87 39.82
CA ALA A 273 11.94 6.59 40.38
C ALA A 273 11.38 5.92 41.65
N ALA A 274 11.31 4.59 41.66
CA ALA A 274 10.81 3.79 42.79
C ALA A 274 11.86 3.51 43.88
N ARG A 275 13.13 3.86 43.66
CA ARG A 275 14.28 3.47 44.50
C ARG A 275 14.37 1.95 44.75
N ASP A 276 14.11 1.17 43.71
CA ASP A 276 14.21 -0.30 43.76
C ASP A 276 15.67 -0.75 43.64
N GLU A 277 16.34 -0.89 44.78
CA GLU A 277 17.75 -1.29 44.86
C GLU A 277 18.05 -2.68 44.28
N SER A 278 17.07 -3.60 44.28
CA SER A 278 17.24 -4.94 43.73
C SER A 278 17.34 -4.87 42.19
N THR A 279 16.37 -4.20 41.56
CA THR A 279 16.37 -4.01 40.11
C THR A 279 17.53 -3.13 39.66
N LEU A 280 17.84 -2.06 40.40
CA LEU A 280 18.99 -1.21 40.11
C LEU A 280 20.31 -1.97 40.22
N GLY A 281 20.51 -2.80 41.25
CA GLY A 281 21.71 -3.61 41.40
C GLY A 281 21.88 -4.64 40.28
N ALA A 282 20.78 -5.13 39.71
CA ALA A 282 20.83 -5.96 38.52
C ALA A 282 21.23 -5.13 37.29
N LEU A 283 20.55 -4.03 37.00
CA LEU A 283 20.72 -3.23 35.77
C LEU A 283 22.02 -2.41 35.75
N VAL A 284 22.51 -2.00 36.92
CA VAL A 284 23.71 -1.16 37.14
C VAL A 284 24.62 -1.84 38.17
N PRO A 285 25.43 -2.85 37.77
CA PRO A 285 26.26 -3.60 38.71
C PRO A 285 27.31 -2.74 39.43
N ASP A 286 27.75 -1.64 38.81
CA ASP A 286 28.66 -0.68 39.44
C ASP A 286 27.91 0.15 40.49
N ARG A 287 28.25 -0.07 41.76
CA ARG A 287 27.67 0.64 42.90
C ARG A 287 27.96 2.14 42.88
N ALA A 288 29.13 2.57 42.42
CA ALA A 288 29.50 3.98 42.36
C ALA A 288 28.71 4.71 41.27
N LEU A 289 28.51 4.06 40.13
CA LEU A 289 27.63 4.57 39.07
C LEU A 289 26.19 4.69 39.55
N ARG A 290 25.65 3.62 40.17
CA ARG A 290 24.27 3.60 40.69
C ARG A 290 24.02 4.73 41.69
N ALA A 291 24.96 4.99 42.60
CA ALA A 291 24.84 6.05 43.61
C ALA A 291 24.82 7.47 43.02
N ARG A 292 25.22 7.65 41.75
CA ARG A 292 25.28 8.94 41.05
C ARG A 292 24.07 9.21 40.15
N LEU A 293 23.17 8.24 39.97
CA LEU A 293 22.00 8.42 39.11
C LEU A 293 21.00 9.40 39.75
N PRO A 294 20.58 10.47 39.04
CA PRO A 294 19.56 11.38 39.54
C PRO A 294 18.21 10.67 39.74
N ALA A 295 17.50 10.97 40.83
CA ALA A 295 16.18 10.37 41.09
C ALA A 295 15.10 10.85 40.10
N THR A 296 15.34 11.96 39.40
CA THR A 296 14.43 12.60 38.43
C THR A 296 14.72 12.18 36.98
N LEU A 297 15.61 11.21 36.77
CA LEU A 297 16.00 10.75 35.45
C LEU A 297 14.79 10.23 34.67
N LYS A 298 14.61 10.71 33.44
CA LYS A 298 13.54 10.30 32.52
C LYS A 298 14.06 10.19 31.09
N ASP A 299 13.25 9.54 30.25
CA ASP A 299 13.53 9.35 28.84
C ASP A 299 13.48 10.67 28.05
N GLU A 300 14.31 10.78 27.01
CA GLU A 300 14.31 11.90 26.08
C GLU A 300 14.20 11.37 24.64
N PRO A 301 13.24 11.86 23.83
CA PRO A 301 13.03 11.36 22.47
C PRO A 301 14.16 11.83 21.54
N ALA A 302 15.18 10.98 21.39
CA ALA A 302 16.31 11.19 20.50
C ALA A 302 16.67 9.89 19.75
N CYS A 303 17.55 9.99 18.75
CA CYS A 303 18.14 8.81 18.13
C CYS A 303 19.26 8.25 19.01
N ASP A 304 19.26 6.94 19.19
CA ASP A 304 20.33 6.26 19.90
C ASP A 304 21.66 6.30 19.12
N GLY A 305 22.73 6.61 19.84
CA GLY A 305 24.08 6.59 19.30
C GLY A 305 24.72 5.22 19.48
N ARG A 306 25.00 4.51 18.38
CA ARG A 306 25.76 3.26 18.43
C ARG A 306 27.23 3.52 18.11
N GLU A 307 28.15 3.09 18.98
CA GLU A 307 29.57 3.35 18.81
C GLU A 307 30.39 2.05 18.75
N GLY A 308 31.18 1.91 17.69
CA GLY A 308 32.19 0.87 17.52
C GLY A 308 31.69 -0.58 17.43
N ALA A 309 32.64 -1.50 17.28
CA ALA A 309 32.39 -2.95 17.21
C ALA A 309 32.01 -3.57 18.56
N ALA A 310 32.18 -2.84 19.67
CA ALA A 310 31.95 -3.31 21.04
C ALA A 310 30.46 -3.40 21.43
N GLY A 311 29.55 -2.88 20.60
CA GLY A 311 28.10 -2.97 20.84
C GLY A 311 27.61 -2.10 21.99
N GLU A 312 28.28 -0.98 22.26
CA GLU A 312 27.81 0.04 23.19
C GLU A 312 26.77 0.94 22.51
N VAL A 313 25.73 1.29 23.27
CA VAL A 313 24.63 2.14 22.80
C VAL A 313 24.41 3.27 23.80
N ARG A 314 24.36 4.49 23.30
CA ARG A 314 24.08 5.72 24.04
C ARG A 314 22.62 6.09 23.85
N VAL A 315 21.91 6.24 24.95
CA VAL A 315 20.51 6.66 25.01
C VAL A 315 20.44 8.03 25.67
N ALA A 316 19.68 8.94 25.10
CA ALA A 316 19.45 10.27 25.67
C ALA A 316 18.50 10.17 26.88
N ALA A 317 18.74 10.98 27.89
CA ALA A 317 17.89 11.10 29.05
C ALA A 317 17.93 12.53 29.58
N GLU A 318 16.97 12.89 30.41
CA GLU A 318 16.93 14.19 31.07
C GLU A 318 16.85 14.00 32.58
N ALA A 319 17.56 14.85 33.33
CA ALA A 319 17.31 15.02 34.76
C ALA A 319 17.47 16.49 35.14
N GLU A 320 16.48 17.01 35.88
CA GLU A 320 16.47 18.40 36.38
C GLU A 320 16.60 19.46 35.27
N GLY A 321 16.02 19.18 34.09
CA GLY A 321 16.10 20.03 32.90
C GLY A 321 17.48 20.04 32.24
N GLN A 322 18.36 19.10 32.59
CA GLN A 322 19.69 18.97 32.00
C GLN A 322 19.79 17.68 31.16
N PRO A 323 20.42 17.73 29.98
CA PRO A 323 20.62 16.54 29.16
C PRO A 323 21.65 15.59 29.77
N TRP A 324 21.37 14.30 29.68
CA TRP A 324 22.21 13.19 30.12
C TRP A 324 22.37 12.18 28.99
N THR A 325 23.50 11.47 29.03
CA THR A 325 23.77 10.32 28.18
C THR A 325 23.92 9.09 29.05
N LEU A 326 23.11 8.07 28.76
CA LEU A 326 23.17 6.75 29.38
C LEU A 326 23.84 5.77 28.41
N THR A 327 24.96 5.19 28.80
CA THR A 327 25.68 4.21 27.97
C THR A 327 25.36 2.79 28.46
N PHE A 328 24.84 1.99 27.55
CA PHE A 328 24.51 0.59 27.77
C PHE A 328 25.42 -0.34 26.98
N ARG A 329 25.68 -1.51 27.55
CA ARG A 329 26.41 -2.59 26.88
C ARG A 329 25.75 -3.94 27.16
N ARG A 330 25.78 -4.86 26.18
CA ARG A 330 25.36 -6.25 26.39
C ARG A 330 26.46 -7.02 27.14
N GLN A 331 26.13 -7.51 28.33
CA GLN A 331 26.97 -8.38 29.15
C GLN A 331 26.20 -9.66 29.47
N GLY A 332 26.73 -10.83 29.08
CA GLY A 332 26.05 -12.12 29.30
C GLY A 332 24.64 -12.18 28.67
N GLY A 333 24.45 -11.53 27.52
CA GLY A 333 23.16 -11.47 26.82
C GLY A 333 22.15 -10.46 27.37
N ARG A 334 22.49 -9.68 28.41
CA ARG A 334 21.61 -8.66 29.01
C ARG A 334 22.19 -7.26 28.86
N TRP A 335 21.33 -6.28 28.65
CA TRP A 335 21.71 -4.87 28.68
C TRP A 335 22.01 -4.43 30.11
N ARG A 336 23.15 -3.77 30.31
CA ARG A 336 23.58 -3.17 31.58
C ARG A 336 24.01 -1.73 31.34
N LEU A 337 23.70 -0.84 32.27
CA LEU A 337 24.23 0.52 32.26
C LEU A 337 25.69 0.48 32.71
N THR A 338 26.59 0.99 31.88
CA THR A 338 28.04 1.02 32.14
C THR A 338 28.58 2.42 32.33
N ALA A 339 27.87 3.45 31.86
CA ALA A 339 28.19 4.83 32.18
C ALA A 339 26.92 5.71 32.16
N ALA A 340 26.94 6.79 32.93
CA ALA A 340 25.95 7.86 32.88
C ALA A 340 26.67 9.18 33.14
N ALA A 341 26.45 10.15 32.25
CA ALA A 341 27.08 11.46 32.36
C ALA A 341 26.13 12.55 31.89
N ARG A 342 26.18 13.70 32.55
CA ARG A 342 25.55 14.93 32.06
C ARG A 342 26.29 15.40 30.81
N VAL A 343 25.56 15.83 29.79
CA VAL A 343 26.16 16.44 28.60
C VAL A 343 26.60 17.86 28.98
N LEU A 344 27.91 18.11 28.92
CA LEU A 344 28.45 19.47 29.09
C LEU A 344 28.25 20.21 27.76
N GLN A 345 27.51 21.31 27.81
CA GLN A 345 27.36 22.23 26.69
C GLN A 345 28.59 23.11 26.51
#